data_AF-A0A961U0W6-F1
#
_entry.id   AF-A0A961U0W6-F1
#
_cell.length_a   1.000
_cell.length_b   1.000
_cell.length_c   1.000
_cell.angle_alpha   90.00
_cell.angle_beta   90.00
_cell.angle_gamma   90.00
#
_symmetry.space_group_name_H-M   'P 1'
#
loop_
_entity.id
_entity.type
_entity.pdbx_description
1 polymer ?
#
loop_
_entity_poly.entity_id
_entity_poly.type
_entity_poly.pdbx_seq_one_letter_code
_entity_poly.pdbx_strand_id
1 'polypeptide(L)'
;MNTSRIIILGVAVVAAIGAGYVAKNMLTPPPPQVIVEQAPQQPAIELTEVLILDADVPMGSVVGDALSWQSWPSDAISEAFLTRGSDPNALDELKGAIARVPLYSGEPLRRSKLIGEGQSFMSSILPSGRRAVATQIAADTSAGGFILPNDYVDVIMTRRSNAAGGGSTEGFITETILKNIRVLAIDQAIQEDEEGRRVRVGDTATLELTPE
;
A
#
# COMPACT_ATOMS: atom_id res chain seq x y z
N MET A 1 -79.96 -14.33 -69.97
CA MET A 1 -79.36 -13.63 -68.81
C MET A 1 -78.93 -12.25 -69.27
N ASN A 2 -79.33 -11.19 -68.56
CA ASN A 2 -79.04 -9.81 -68.99
C ASN A 2 -77.54 -9.54 -68.93
N THR A 3 -76.96 -9.04 -70.03
CA THR A 3 -75.51 -8.78 -70.18
C THR A 3 -74.94 -7.96 -69.02
N SER A 4 -75.72 -7.00 -68.50
CA SER A 4 -75.36 -6.20 -67.32
C SER A 4 -75.13 -7.03 -66.06
N ARG A 5 -75.87 -8.12 -65.84
CA ARG A 5 -75.66 -9.01 -64.68
C ARG A 5 -74.37 -9.81 -64.79
N ILE A 6 -73.96 -10.19 -66.01
CA ILE A 6 -72.71 -10.91 -66.27
C ILE A 6 -71.52 -9.97 -66.06
N ILE A 7 -71.62 -8.72 -66.51
CA ILE A 7 -70.57 -7.69 -66.31
C ILE A 7 -70.42 -7.37 -64.82
N ILE A 8 -71.52 -7.18 -64.08
CA ILE A 8 -71.48 -6.93 -62.63
C ILE A 8 -70.86 -8.11 -61.89
N LEU A 9 -71.19 -9.35 -62.27
CA LEU A 9 -70.62 -10.55 -61.67
C LEU A 9 -69.10 -10.65 -61.95
N GLY A 10 -68.66 -10.32 -63.16
CA GLY A 10 -67.23 -10.31 -63.51
C GLY A 10 -66.43 -9.29 -62.71
N VAL A 11 -66.95 -8.06 -62.58
CA VAL A 11 -66.30 -7.00 -61.76
C VAL A 11 -66.27 -7.40 -60.28
N ALA A 12 -67.33 -8.01 -59.77
CA ALA A 12 -67.37 -8.48 -58.38
C ALA A 12 -66.31 -9.55 -58.08
N VAL A 13 -66.09 -10.48 -59.01
CA VAL A 13 -65.06 -11.53 -58.86
C VAL A 13 -63.65 -10.93 -58.88
N VAL A 14 -63.36 -9.98 -59.78
CA VAL A 14 -62.06 -9.32 -59.84
C VAL A 14 -61.78 -8.50 -58.58
N ALA A 15 -62.78 -7.78 -58.07
CA ALA A 15 -62.67 -7.03 -56.83
C ALA A 15 -62.43 -7.94 -55.61
N ALA A 16 -63.12 -9.09 -55.54
CA ALA A 16 -62.93 -10.06 -54.46
C ALA A 16 -61.52 -10.67 -54.47
N ILE A 17 -60.99 -11.00 -55.65
CA ILE A 17 -59.62 -11.50 -55.80
C ILE A 17 -58.59 -10.43 -55.41
N GLY A 18 -58.80 -9.18 -55.84
CA GLY A 18 -57.93 -8.05 -55.48
C GLY A 18 -57.91 -7.79 -53.96
N ALA A 19 -59.07 -7.80 -53.31
CA ALA A 19 -59.18 -7.63 -51.87
C ALA A 19 -58.51 -8.78 -51.10
N GLY A 20 -58.67 -10.03 -51.57
CA GLY A 20 -58.01 -11.19 -50.97
C GLY A 20 -56.48 -11.14 -51.06
N TYR A 21 -55.94 -10.60 -52.16
CA TYR A 21 -54.50 -10.43 -52.33
C TYR A 21 -53.93 -9.37 -51.37
N VAL A 22 -54.60 -8.23 -51.23
CA VAL A 22 -54.19 -7.16 -50.28
C VAL A 22 -54.27 -7.65 -48.84
N ALA A 23 -55.34 -8.37 -48.48
CA ALA A 23 -55.50 -8.95 -47.14
C ALA A 23 -54.36 -9.91 -46.82
N LYS A 24 -53.99 -10.80 -47.75
CA LYS A 24 -52.86 -11.72 -47.54
C LYS A 24 -51.53 -11.00 -47.32
N ASN A 25 -51.29 -9.89 -48.01
CA ASN A 25 -50.04 -9.14 -47.87
C ASN A 25 -49.97 -8.32 -46.57
N MET A 26 -51.12 -7.88 -46.04
CA MET A 26 -51.22 -7.22 -44.74
C MET A 26 -51.13 -8.17 -43.53
N LEU A 27 -51.31 -9.48 -43.75
CA LEU A 27 -51.19 -10.50 -42.70
C LEU A 27 -49.76 -10.98 -42.46
N THR A 28 -48.74 -10.29 -42.96
CA THR A 28 -47.35 -10.57 -42.58
C THR A 28 -47.22 -10.24 -41.09
N PRO A 29 -47.06 -11.24 -40.20
CA PRO A 29 -46.89 -10.95 -38.78
C PRO A 29 -45.64 -10.08 -38.65
N PRO A 30 -45.65 -8.97 -37.88
CA PRO A 30 -44.42 -8.27 -37.58
C PRO A 30 -43.44 -9.31 -37.02
N PRO A 31 -42.16 -9.30 -37.45
CA PRO A 31 -41.17 -10.21 -36.90
C PRO A 31 -41.26 -10.10 -35.37
N PRO A 32 -41.26 -11.23 -34.64
CA PRO A 32 -41.39 -11.20 -33.19
C PRO A 32 -40.38 -10.19 -32.70
N GLN A 33 -40.89 -9.12 -32.08
CA GLN A 33 -40.03 -8.18 -31.39
C GLN A 33 -39.34 -9.05 -30.37
N VAL A 34 -38.03 -9.23 -30.54
CA VAL A 34 -37.19 -9.79 -29.49
C VAL A 34 -37.31 -8.74 -28.39
N ILE A 35 -38.28 -8.94 -27.51
CA ILE A 35 -38.21 -8.42 -26.17
C ILE A 35 -36.90 -9.02 -25.70
N VAL A 36 -35.86 -8.20 -25.72
CA VAL A 36 -34.66 -8.48 -24.96
C VAL A 36 -35.18 -8.50 -23.55
N GLU A 37 -35.59 -9.70 -23.12
CA GLU A 37 -35.75 -10.02 -21.72
C GLU A 37 -34.39 -9.65 -21.16
N GLN A 38 -34.35 -8.48 -20.51
CA GLN A 38 -33.18 -8.01 -19.82
C GLN A 38 -32.86 -9.15 -18.86
N ALA A 39 -31.85 -9.95 -19.21
CA ALA A 39 -31.28 -10.92 -18.30
C ALA A 39 -31.14 -10.18 -16.96
N PRO A 40 -31.55 -10.79 -15.83
CA PRO A 40 -31.52 -10.11 -14.54
C PRO A 40 -30.16 -9.44 -14.43
N GLN A 41 -30.17 -8.10 -14.40
CA GLN A 41 -28.95 -7.30 -14.29
C GLN A 41 -28.24 -7.90 -13.08
N GLN A 42 -27.10 -8.56 -13.33
CA GLN A 42 -26.23 -9.03 -12.27
C GLN A 42 -26.07 -7.85 -11.30
N PRO A 43 -26.11 -8.08 -9.97
CA PRO A 43 -26.02 -7.00 -9.01
C PRO A 43 -24.85 -6.11 -9.42
N ALA A 44 -25.15 -4.85 -9.74
CA ALA A 44 -24.13 -3.88 -10.06
C ALA A 44 -23.19 -3.89 -8.85
N ILE A 45 -21.96 -4.39 -9.06
CA ILE A 45 -20.98 -4.48 -7.99
C ILE A 45 -20.80 -3.06 -7.49
N GLU A 46 -21.22 -2.80 -6.25
CA GLU A 46 -21.05 -1.48 -5.65
C GLU A 46 -19.55 -1.20 -5.65
N LEU A 47 -19.17 -0.06 -6.22
CA LEU A 47 -17.79 0.37 -6.29
C LEU A 47 -17.58 1.50 -5.29
N THR A 48 -16.46 1.45 -4.59
CA THR A 48 -16.03 2.50 -3.69
C THR A 48 -14.59 2.88 -4.03
N GLU A 49 -14.31 4.18 -3.97
CA GLU A 49 -12.97 4.70 -4.24
C GLU A 49 -12.07 4.50 -3.02
N VAL A 50 -10.98 3.76 -3.22
CA VAL A 50 -9.96 3.46 -2.21
C VAL A 50 -8.67 4.16 -2.60
N LEU A 51 -7.96 4.69 -1.59
CA LEU A 51 -6.68 5.36 -1.78
C LEU A 51 -5.58 4.32 -1.97
N ILE A 52 -4.86 4.41 -3.09
CA ILE A 52 -3.78 3.50 -3.46
C ILE A 52 -2.48 4.25 -3.72
N LEU A 53 -1.38 3.50 -3.86
CA LEU A 53 -0.12 4.03 -4.39
C LEU A 53 0.00 3.83 -5.90
N ASP A 54 0.42 4.87 -6.62
CA ASP A 54 0.75 4.80 -8.04
C ASP A 54 2.21 4.38 -8.28
N ALA A 55 3.09 4.60 -7.30
CA ALA A 55 4.52 4.31 -7.39
C ALA A 55 5.05 3.67 -6.11
N ASP A 56 6.18 2.98 -6.23
CA ASP A 56 6.91 2.43 -5.08
C ASP A 56 7.48 3.57 -4.22
N VAL A 57 7.22 3.52 -2.92
CA VAL A 57 7.70 4.51 -1.95
C VAL A 57 8.58 3.78 -0.93
N PRO A 58 9.90 4.00 -0.95
CA PRO A 58 10.82 3.43 0.02
C PRO A 58 10.45 3.80 1.47
N MET A 59 10.88 2.96 2.42
CA MET A 59 10.77 3.31 3.83
C MET A 59 11.53 4.61 4.12
N GLY A 60 10.89 5.52 4.87
CA GLY A 60 11.47 6.81 5.25
C GLY A 60 11.34 7.93 4.20
N SER A 61 10.83 7.66 3.00
CA SER A 61 10.53 8.72 2.03
C SER A 61 9.13 9.29 2.20
N VAL A 62 8.96 10.54 1.76
CA VAL A 62 7.66 11.21 1.68
C VAL A 62 6.83 10.55 0.57
N VAL A 63 5.54 10.34 0.83
CA VAL A 63 4.62 9.74 -0.15
C VAL A 63 4.41 10.68 -1.35
N GLY A 64 4.23 11.98 -1.09
CA GLY A 64 4.10 12.99 -2.12
C GLY A 64 2.90 12.73 -3.03
N ASP A 65 3.10 12.91 -4.33
CA ASP A 65 2.06 12.76 -5.35
C ASP A 65 1.85 11.30 -5.81
N ALA A 66 2.42 10.32 -5.12
CA ALA A 66 2.23 8.89 -5.43
C ALA A 66 0.85 8.35 -5.02
N LEU A 67 -0.12 9.21 -4.68
CA LEU A 67 -1.44 8.85 -4.18
C LEU A 67 -2.51 9.05 -5.24
N SER A 68 -3.35 8.02 -5.43
CA SER A 68 -4.51 8.12 -6.31
C SER A 68 -5.72 7.37 -5.76
N TRP A 69 -6.89 7.75 -6.26
CA TRP A 69 -8.13 7.07 -5.96
C TRP A 69 -8.39 6.00 -7.01
N GLN A 70 -8.59 4.76 -6.56
CA GLN A 70 -8.93 3.64 -7.44
C GLN A 70 -10.28 3.04 -7.05
N SER A 71 -11.10 2.74 -8.06
CA SER A 71 -12.38 2.07 -7.86
C SER A 71 -12.18 0.61 -7.48
N TRP A 72 -12.78 0.21 -6.35
CA TRP A 72 -12.73 -1.16 -5.85
C TRP A 72 -14.11 -1.70 -5.49
N PRO A 73 -14.34 -3.02 -5.64
CA PRO A 73 -15.56 -3.67 -5.18
C PRO A 73 -15.77 -3.44 -3.68
N SER A 74 -16.93 -2.90 -3.29
CA SER A 74 -17.25 -2.54 -1.91
C SER A 74 -17.24 -3.74 -0.96
N ASP A 75 -17.52 -4.94 -1.45
CA ASP A 75 -17.47 -6.19 -0.70
C ASP A 75 -16.04 -6.65 -0.34
N ALA A 76 -15.03 -6.19 -1.09
CA ALA A 76 -13.62 -6.50 -0.87
C ALA A 76 -12.89 -5.47 0.01
N ILE A 77 -13.58 -4.43 0.48
CA ILE A 77 -12.97 -3.35 1.26
C ILE A 77 -12.86 -3.75 2.73
N SER A 78 -11.63 -3.70 3.25
CA SER A 78 -11.37 -3.79 4.68
C SER A 78 -11.56 -2.43 5.35
N GLU A 79 -12.06 -2.42 6.59
CA GLU A 79 -12.19 -1.22 7.44
C GLU A 79 -10.87 -0.45 7.63
N ALA A 80 -9.72 -1.11 7.43
CA ALA A 80 -8.41 -0.47 7.56
C ALA A 80 -8.00 0.37 6.33
N PHE A 81 -8.73 0.26 5.20
CA PHE A 81 -8.44 1.01 3.99
C PHE A 81 -9.03 2.41 4.04
N LEU A 82 -8.32 3.36 3.42
CA LEU A 82 -8.79 4.72 3.27
C LEU A 82 -9.72 4.81 2.07
N THR A 83 -10.97 5.18 2.31
CA THR A 83 -11.98 5.35 1.27
C THR A 83 -12.31 6.83 1.11
N ARG A 84 -12.73 7.24 -0.11
CA ARG A 84 -13.14 8.63 -0.34
C ARG A 84 -14.36 9.02 0.48
N GLY A 85 -15.24 8.05 0.79
CA GLY A 85 -16.43 8.28 1.62
C GLY A 85 -16.09 8.57 3.09
N SER A 86 -15.09 7.86 3.64
CA SER A 86 -14.68 8.04 5.04
C SER A 86 -13.75 9.24 5.23
N ASP A 87 -12.80 9.43 4.32
CA ASP A 87 -11.78 10.49 4.39
C ASP A 87 -11.60 11.17 3.03
N PRO A 88 -12.47 12.12 2.66
CA PRO A 88 -12.40 12.79 1.36
C PRO A 88 -11.09 13.55 1.12
N ASN A 89 -10.50 14.09 2.18
CA ASN A 89 -9.27 14.91 2.14
C ASN A 89 -7.98 14.08 2.30
N ALA A 90 -8.06 12.75 2.43
CA ALA A 90 -6.90 11.91 2.69
C ALA A 90 -5.80 12.06 1.64
N LEU A 91 -6.16 12.32 0.38
CA LEU A 91 -5.20 12.51 -0.69
C LEU A 91 -4.32 13.74 -0.45
N ASP A 92 -4.89 14.84 0.05
CA ASP A 92 -4.12 16.06 0.30
C ASP A 92 -3.41 16.04 1.66
N GLU A 93 -4.06 15.49 2.69
CA GLU A 93 -3.47 15.37 4.04
C GLU A 93 -2.28 14.41 4.09
N LEU A 94 -2.28 13.36 3.26
CA LEU A 94 -1.25 12.31 3.31
C LEU A 94 -0.10 12.53 2.32
N LYS A 95 -0.15 13.58 1.49
CA LYS A 95 0.98 13.97 0.63
C LYS A 95 2.26 14.22 1.42
N GLY A 96 2.15 14.86 2.59
CA GLY A 96 3.27 15.15 3.49
C GLY A 96 3.69 13.98 4.38
N ALA A 97 2.96 12.86 4.35
CA ALA A 97 3.24 11.72 5.21
C ALA A 97 4.52 10.98 4.79
N ILE A 98 5.18 10.35 5.77
CA ILE A 98 6.39 9.55 5.54
C ILE A 98 6.04 8.07 5.62
N ALA A 99 6.55 7.27 4.69
CA ALA A 99 6.36 5.82 4.69
C ALA A 99 7.09 5.17 5.88
N ARG A 100 6.34 4.48 6.75
CA ARG A 100 6.87 3.75 7.91
C ARG A 100 7.48 2.40 7.51
N VAL A 101 6.98 1.82 6.43
CA VAL A 101 7.42 0.56 5.82
C VAL A 101 7.57 0.77 4.31
N PRO A 102 8.31 -0.08 3.59
CA PRO A 102 8.31 -0.02 2.13
C PRO A 102 6.88 -0.18 1.59
N LEU A 103 6.49 0.71 0.69
CA LEU A 103 5.20 0.68 0.02
C LEU A 103 5.39 0.45 -1.47
N TYR A 104 4.46 -0.27 -2.08
CA TYR A 104 4.54 -0.68 -3.48
C TYR A 104 3.35 -0.16 -4.29
N SER A 105 3.58 0.10 -5.57
CA SER A 105 2.54 0.50 -6.51
C SER A 105 1.37 -0.51 -6.54
N GLY A 106 0.15 0.01 -6.63
CA GLY A 106 -1.11 -0.74 -6.69
C GLY A 106 -1.63 -1.24 -5.34
N GLU A 107 -0.93 -1.01 -4.24
CA GLU A 107 -1.41 -1.43 -2.93
C GLU A 107 -2.32 -0.37 -2.27
N PRO A 108 -3.33 -0.79 -1.47
CA PRO A 108 -4.14 0.14 -0.70
C PRO A 108 -3.37 0.75 0.46
N LEU A 109 -3.54 2.06 0.62
CA LEU A 109 -2.91 2.79 1.68
C LEU A 109 -3.66 2.60 3.00
N ARG A 110 -2.88 2.48 4.09
CA ARG A 110 -3.38 2.41 5.46
C ARG A 110 -2.63 3.42 6.30
N ARG A 111 -3.33 4.14 7.18
CA ARG A 111 -2.71 5.11 8.12
C ARG A 111 -1.61 4.47 8.97
N SER A 112 -1.74 3.18 9.32
CA SER A 112 -0.75 2.45 10.12
C SER A 112 0.61 2.26 9.43
N LYS A 113 0.66 2.38 8.10
CA LYS A 113 1.88 2.30 7.29
C LYS A 113 2.55 3.67 7.09
N LEU A 114 1.92 4.73 7.58
CA LEU A 114 2.40 6.09 7.47
C LEU A 114 2.80 6.63 8.83
N ILE A 115 3.66 7.62 8.79
CA ILE A 115 4.01 8.47 9.91
C ILE A 115 3.28 9.80 9.68
N GLY A 116 2.46 10.20 10.65
CA GLY A 116 1.64 11.41 10.55
C GLY A 116 2.49 12.68 10.42
N GLU A 117 1.90 13.73 9.82
CA GLU A 117 2.57 15.03 9.66
C GLU A 117 3.11 15.54 11.00
N GLY A 118 4.37 15.98 11.00
CA GLY A 118 5.05 16.51 12.19
C GLY A 118 5.70 15.47 13.11
N GLN A 119 5.58 14.17 12.81
CA GLN A 119 6.31 13.13 13.55
C GLN A 119 7.59 12.75 12.78
N SER A 120 8.76 12.99 13.39
CA SER A 120 10.03 12.52 12.83
C SER A 120 10.08 10.99 12.84
N PHE A 121 10.64 10.37 11.80
CA PHE A 121 10.78 8.93 11.65
C PHE A 121 11.45 8.28 12.89
N MET A 122 12.42 8.97 13.48
CA MET A 122 13.08 8.51 14.71
C MET A 122 12.21 8.64 15.97
N SER A 123 11.35 9.67 16.08
CA SER A 123 10.41 9.81 17.21
C SER A 123 9.16 8.95 17.07
N SER A 124 8.96 8.32 15.90
CA SER A 124 7.83 7.41 15.63
C SER A 124 8.16 5.94 15.89
N ILE A 125 9.46 5.59 15.87
CA ILE A 125 9.96 4.25 16.17
C ILE A 125 10.36 4.13 17.65
N LEU A 126 10.79 5.22 18.27
CA LEU A 126 11.16 5.25 19.68
C LEU A 126 9.89 5.18 20.56
N PRO A 127 9.72 4.14 21.41
CA PRO A 127 8.59 4.07 22.32
C PRO A 127 8.56 5.26 23.29
N SER A 128 7.36 5.70 23.69
CA SER A 128 7.19 6.76 24.68
C SER A 128 7.96 6.44 25.96
N GLY A 129 8.68 7.44 26.49
CA GLY A 129 9.49 7.30 27.70
C GLY A 129 10.87 6.68 27.48
N ARG A 130 11.33 6.48 26.23
CA ARG A 130 12.69 5.99 25.91
C ARG A 130 13.54 7.07 25.23
N ARG A 131 14.85 6.83 25.12
CA ARG A 131 15.83 7.71 24.49
C ARG A 131 16.65 6.95 23.45
N ALA A 132 16.85 7.55 22.28
CA ALA A 132 17.78 7.04 21.28
C ALA A 132 19.18 7.61 21.57
N VAL A 133 20.17 6.73 21.79
CA VAL A 133 21.56 7.14 22.04
C VAL A 133 22.47 6.52 21.00
N ALA A 134 23.23 7.37 20.31
CA ALA A 134 24.23 6.93 19.34
C ALA A 134 25.52 6.51 20.06
N THR A 135 26.11 5.40 19.64
CA THR A 135 27.41 4.89 20.10
C THR A 135 28.22 4.49 18.89
N GLN A 136 29.49 4.91 18.90
CA GLN A 136 30.43 4.53 17.86
C GLN A 136 30.74 3.04 17.97
N ILE A 137 30.74 2.34 16.84
CA ILE A 137 31.06 0.93 16.74
C ILE A 137 32.10 0.72 15.64
N ALA A 138 32.74 -0.45 15.67
CA ALA A 138 33.63 -0.94 14.64
C ALA A 138 33.35 -2.44 14.41
N ALA A 139 33.92 -3.02 13.35
CA ALA A 139 33.66 -4.41 12.98
C ALA A 139 34.00 -5.41 14.11
N ASP A 140 35.07 -5.13 14.85
CA ASP A 140 35.55 -5.95 15.98
C ASP A 140 34.67 -5.83 17.24
N THR A 141 33.99 -4.71 17.42
CA THR A 141 33.11 -4.43 18.57
C THR A 141 31.63 -4.70 18.31
N SER A 142 31.23 -4.90 17.04
CA SER A 142 29.82 -5.09 16.61
C SER A 142 29.53 -6.49 16.07
N ALA A 143 30.13 -7.53 16.66
CA ALA A 143 29.95 -8.93 16.24
C ALA A 143 30.21 -9.15 14.73
N GLY A 144 31.22 -8.48 14.17
CA GLY A 144 31.58 -8.60 12.75
C GLY A 144 30.65 -7.85 11.79
N GLY A 145 29.87 -6.88 12.28
CA GLY A 145 28.94 -6.10 11.45
C GLY A 145 27.63 -6.83 11.11
N PHE A 146 27.34 -7.96 11.77
CA PHE A 146 26.11 -8.73 11.57
C PHE A 146 24.93 -8.25 12.43
N ILE A 147 25.14 -7.28 13.31
CA ILE A 147 24.06 -6.69 14.11
C ILE A 147 23.15 -5.88 13.19
N LEU A 148 21.87 -6.22 13.18
CA LEU A 148 20.84 -5.56 12.37
C LEU A 148 19.94 -4.68 13.25
N PRO A 149 19.24 -3.69 12.64
CA PRO A 149 18.15 -3.01 13.33
C PRO A 149 17.14 -4.03 13.86
N ASN A 150 16.60 -3.76 15.06
CA ASN A 150 15.71 -4.61 15.83
C ASN A 150 16.36 -5.80 16.57
N ASP A 151 17.67 -5.99 16.46
CA ASP A 151 18.40 -6.95 17.31
C ASP A 151 18.55 -6.44 18.75
N TYR A 152 18.80 -7.38 19.66
CA TYR A 152 19.07 -7.12 21.07
C TYR A 152 20.52 -7.41 21.40
N VAL A 153 21.17 -6.45 22.06
CA VAL A 153 22.61 -6.49 22.36
C VAL A 153 22.89 -6.10 23.80
N ASP A 154 24.04 -6.57 24.29
CA ASP A 154 24.62 -6.12 25.56
C ASP A 154 25.76 -5.15 25.28
N VAL A 155 25.86 -4.08 26.07
CA VAL A 155 26.95 -3.09 25.95
C VAL A 155 27.94 -3.31 27.07
N ILE A 156 29.19 -3.59 26.67
CA ILE A 156 30.29 -3.86 27.59
C ILE A 156 31.23 -2.66 27.59
N MET A 157 31.47 -2.10 28.77
CA MET A 157 32.42 -1.02 28.97
C MET A 157 33.73 -1.60 29.50
N THR A 158 34.83 -1.26 28.84
CA THR A 158 36.18 -1.52 29.36
C THR A 158 36.85 -0.18 29.66
N ARG A 159 37.29 0.00 30.91
CA ARG A 159 37.96 1.24 31.35
C ARG A 159 39.24 0.93 32.11
N ARG A 160 40.21 1.83 32.05
CA ARG A 160 41.44 1.71 32.84
C ARG A 160 41.13 1.98 34.32
N SER A 161 41.64 1.12 35.20
CA SER A 161 41.62 1.32 36.63
C SER A 161 42.66 2.36 37.01
N ASN A 162 42.22 3.53 37.48
CA ASN A 162 43.11 4.51 38.09
C ASN A 162 43.29 4.11 39.56
N ALA A 163 44.38 3.40 39.86
CA ALA A 163 44.78 3.13 41.24
C ALA A 163 45.28 4.41 41.91
N ALA A 164 44.37 5.18 42.50
CA ALA A 164 44.71 6.29 43.40
C ALA A 164 45.16 5.71 44.75
N GLY A 165 46.43 5.31 44.83
CA GLY A 165 47.05 4.79 46.04
C GLY A 165 48.14 3.79 45.71
N GLY A 166 49.39 4.20 45.90
CA GLY A 166 50.58 3.48 45.44
C GLY A 166 50.57 2.00 45.80
N GLY A 167 50.65 1.15 44.77
CA GLY A 167 50.99 -0.27 44.93
C GLY A 167 50.29 -1.26 43.99
N SER A 168 49.22 -0.91 43.29
CA SER A 168 48.49 -1.86 42.44
C SER A 168 48.63 -1.58 40.95
N THR A 169 49.02 -2.63 40.21
CA THR A 169 49.16 -2.71 38.75
C THR A 169 48.07 -1.97 37.98
N GLU A 170 48.48 -1.14 37.00
CA GLU A 170 47.58 -0.57 35.99
C GLU A 170 46.79 -1.70 35.33
N GLY A 171 45.50 -1.80 35.64
CA GLY A 171 44.62 -2.85 35.13
C GLY A 171 43.48 -2.27 34.31
N PHE A 172 42.84 -3.10 33.49
CA PHE A 172 41.56 -2.78 32.86
C PHE A 172 40.43 -3.44 33.65
N ILE A 173 39.34 -2.71 33.85
CA ILE A 173 38.10 -3.22 34.42
C ILE A 173 37.10 -3.28 33.28
N THR A 174 36.51 -4.47 33.08
CA THR A 174 35.48 -4.72 32.08
C THR A 174 34.18 -5.08 32.78
N GLU A 175 33.11 -4.36 32.45
CA GLU A 175 31.78 -4.55 33.02
C GLU A 175 30.69 -4.37 31.97
N THR A 176 29.63 -5.18 32.02
CA THR A 176 28.44 -5.00 31.17
C THR A 176 27.58 -3.89 31.76
N ILE A 177 27.53 -2.74 31.08
CA ILE A 177 26.83 -1.54 31.55
C ILE A 177 25.36 -1.51 31.14
N LEU A 178 25.03 -2.14 30.01
CA LEU A 178 23.65 -2.23 29.52
C LEU A 178 23.39 -3.66 29.05
N LYS A 179 22.20 -4.17 29.34
CA LYS A 179 21.81 -5.54 28.99
C LYS A 179 20.52 -5.55 28.20
N ASN A 180 20.44 -6.43 27.20
CA ASN A 180 19.26 -6.66 26.38
C ASN A 180 18.67 -5.36 25.81
N ILE A 181 19.53 -4.53 25.22
CA ILE A 181 19.16 -3.26 24.61
C ILE A 181 18.85 -3.46 23.14
N ARG A 182 17.73 -2.89 22.70
CA ARG A 182 17.32 -2.94 21.30
C ARG A 182 18.10 -1.95 20.44
N VAL A 183 18.56 -2.40 19.29
CA VAL A 183 19.21 -1.57 18.27
C VAL A 183 18.14 -0.96 17.36
N LEU A 184 18.12 0.38 17.26
CA LEU A 184 17.16 1.12 16.43
C LEU A 184 17.65 1.26 14.99
N ALA A 185 18.94 1.54 14.82
CA ALA A 185 19.55 1.74 13.52
C ALA A 185 21.06 1.47 13.61
N ILE A 186 21.66 1.08 12.48
CA ILE A 186 23.11 1.01 12.30
C ILE A 186 23.43 1.86 11.07
N ASP A 187 24.28 2.86 11.24
CA ASP A 187 24.90 3.56 10.13
C ASP A 187 26.13 2.78 9.69
N GLN A 188 26.16 2.35 8.42
CA GLN A 188 27.25 1.55 7.87
C GLN A 188 27.91 2.29 6.71
N ALA A 189 29.19 2.65 6.88
CA ALA A 189 30.01 3.12 5.78
C ALA A 189 30.62 1.93 5.02
N ILE A 190 30.77 2.10 3.71
CA ILE A 190 31.53 1.15 2.90
C ILE A 190 33.00 1.55 3.03
N GLN A 191 33.77 0.74 3.75
CA GLN A 191 35.22 0.89 3.87
C GLN A 191 35.90 -0.15 2.98
N GLU A 192 37.04 0.21 2.39
CA GLU A 192 37.85 -0.70 1.59
C GLU A 192 38.94 -1.29 2.49
N ASP A 193 39.01 -2.62 2.60
CA ASP A 193 40.04 -3.28 3.40
C ASP A 193 41.42 -3.20 2.72
N GLU A 194 42.48 -3.61 3.43
CA GLU A 194 43.85 -3.59 2.89
C GLU A 194 44.02 -4.49 1.64
N GLU A 195 43.05 -5.35 1.34
CA GLU A 195 42.99 -6.23 0.17
C GLU A 195 42.07 -5.72 -0.95
N GLY A 196 41.53 -4.49 -0.85
CA GLY A 196 40.68 -3.88 -1.87
C GLY A 196 39.22 -4.37 -1.86
N ARG A 197 38.79 -5.09 -0.80
CA ARG A 197 37.40 -5.56 -0.68
C ARG A 197 36.56 -4.50 0.01
N ARG A 198 35.40 -4.21 -0.59
CA ARG A 198 34.41 -3.28 -0.04
C ARG A 198 33.65 -3.97 1.10
N VAL A 199 34.05 -3.70 2.33
CA VAL A 199 33.39 -4.21 3.54
C VAL A 199 32.45 -3.14 4.08
N ARG A 200 31.20 -3.54 4.36
CA ARG A 200 30.20 -2.66 4.97
C ARG A 200 30.39 -2.74 6.48
N VAL A 201 31.04 -1.75 7.07
CA VAL A 201 31.34 -1.70 8.51
C VAL A 201 30.40 -0.68 9.15
N GLY A 202 29.76 -1.08 10.26
CA GLY A 202 28.98 -0.14 11.06
C GLY A 202 29.91 0.87 11.72
N ASP A 203 29.64 2.16 11.51
CA ASP A 203 30.36 3.27 12.15
C ASP A 203 29.63 3.74 13.40
N THR A 204 28.30 3.71 13.40
CA THR A 204 27.47 4.17 14.53
C THR A 204 26.25 3.28 14.72
N ALA A 205 26.02 2.82 15.95
CA ALA A 205 24.80 2.15 16.36
C ALA A 205 23.91 3.10 17.17
N THR A 206 22.62 3.11 16.90
CA THR A 206 21.63 3.85 17.71
C THR A 206 20.89 2.87 18.61
N LEU A 207 20.97 3.08 19.91
CA LEU A 207 20.43 2.20 20.94
C LEU A 207 19.16 2.78 21.58
N GLU A 208 18.20 1.91 21.89
CA GLU A 208 16.97 2.25 22.60
C GLU A 208 17.15 2.14 24.13
N LEU A 209 17.36 3.27 24.82
CA LEU A 209 17.67 3.31 26.25
C LEU A 209 16.53 3.88 27.10
N THR A 210 16.52 3.56 28.39
CA THR A 210 15.69 4.24 29.38
C THR A 210 16.34 5.57 29.80
N PRO A 211 15.55 6.57 30.24
CA PRO A 211 16.07 7.82 30.78
C PRO A 211 16.82 7.68 32.11
N GLU A 212 16.57 6.58 32.82
CA GLU A 212 17.17 6.16 34.10
C GLU A 212 18.33 5.19 33.86
#